data_AF-A0A7Y5SMM8-F1
#
_entry.id   AF-A0A7Y5SMM8-F1
#
_cell.length_a   1.000
_cell.length_b   1.000
_cell.length_c   1.000
_cell.angle_alpha   90.00
_cell.angle_beta   90.00
_cell.angle_gamma   90.00
#
_symmetry.space_group_name_H-M   'P 1'
#
loop_
_entity.id
_entity.type
_entity.pdbx_description
1 polymer ?
#
loop_
_entity_poly.entity_id
_entity_poly.type
_entity_poly.pdbx_seq_one_letter_code
_entity_poly.pdbx_strand_id
1 'polypeptide(L)'
;MRVQRPHLEIVETTRTIDAAPHREVRWVTDRGELTESFVGEWQRERLVKRPDDYRILHRAFEGIGYTADSAAFLASEAAIGDGGITLGTLGWTPLRRTPLLQVQIDFAGPERFALDVADRVPPLMDLLDLLGHLTLQKFREAVKTPARYIKLWENLSIDMLGVRAFREQVVPMYGRILEILEPAGKELLVHYDGKLRVIAGDIAALPLHIDSFTPSLPTLTSSAARVLGRPFLKDLVEQPLRADQFDSRPPRVSQPAEPLDPVSPLHRTQVPPASTANPWSTSSRTRLW
;
A
#
# COMPACT_ATOMS: atom_id res chain seq x y z
N MET A 1 1.91 -14.91 -7.58
CA MET A 1 0.53 -15.16 -8.04
C MET A 1 0.45 -14.81 -9.52
N ARG A 2 -0.09 -15.70 -10.36
CA ARG A 2 -0.49 -15.34 -11.73
C ARG A 2 -1.94 -14.90 -11.74
N VAL A 3 -2.28 -13.93 -12.59
CA VAL A 3 -3.60 -13.30 -12.59
C VAL A 3 -4.16 -13.28 -14.00
N GLN A 4 -5.33 -13.88 -14.19
CA GLN A 4 -6.07 -13.77 -15.45
C GLN A 4 -7.13 -12.68 -15.34
N ARG A 5 -7.19 -11.78 -16.32
CA ARG A 5 -8.11 -10.64 -16.36
C ARG A 5 -8.89 -10.64 -17.68
N PRO A 6 -10.03 -11.36 -17.76
CA PRO A 6 -10.71 -11.58 -19.03
C PRO A 6 -11.36 -10.30 -19.61
N HIS A 7 -11.57 -9.28 -18.79
CA HIS A 7 -12.33 -8.08 -19.16
C HIS A 7 -11.51 -6.78 -19.07
N LEU A 8 -10.19 -6.88 -18.85
CA LEU A 8 -9.32 -5.72 -18.67
C LEU A 8 -8.08 -5.80 -19.55
N GLU A 9 -7.90 -4.79 -20.39
CA GLU A 9 -6.63 -4.46 -21.02
C GLU A 9 -6.02 -3.24 -20.32
N ILE A 10 -4.75 -3.32 -19.91
CA ILE A 10 -4.01 -2.20 -19.33
C ILE A 10 -3.03 -1.71 -20.38
N VAL A 11 -3.16 -0.44 -20.78
CA VAL A 11 -2.29 0.23 -21.75
C VAL A 11 -1.51 1.33 -21.04
N GLU A 12 -0.19 1.20 -21.01
CA GLU A 12 0.72 2.18 -20.41
C GLU A 12 1.44 2.97 -21.50
N THR A 13 1.55 4.29 -21.32
CA THR A 13 2.39 5.17 -22.13
C THR A 13 3.26 6.02 -21.23
N THR A 14 4.56 6.03 -21.49
CA THR A 14 5.54 6.78 -20.71
C THR A 14 6.25 7.80 -21.61
N ARG A 15 6.37 9.03 -21.14
CA ARG A 15 7.05 10.14 -21.83
C ARG A 15 7.95 10.87 -20.84
N THR A 16 9.09 11.37 -21.27
CA THR A 16 9.94 12.23 -20.43
C THR A 16 9.59 13.69 -20.68
N ILE A 17 9.23 14.43 -19.64
CA ILE A 17 8.96 15.87 -19.67
C ILE A 17 9.79 16.51 -18.55
N ASP A 18 10.58 17.53 -18.87
CA ASP A 18 11.43 18.25 -17.90
C ASP A 18 12.29 17.32 -17.01
N ALA A 19 12.92 16.32 -17.64
CA ALA A 19 13.72 15.27 -17.00
C ALA A 19 12.97 14.36 -16.00
N ALA A 20 11.65 14.49 -15.87
CA ALA A 20 10.82 13.59 -15.09
C ALA A 20 10.06 12.61 -16.03
N PRO A 21 9.93 11.32 -15.66
CA PRO A 21 9.08 10.40 -16.39
C PRO A 21 7.60 10.70 -16.05
N HIS A 22 6.80 10.93 -17.08
CA HIS A 22 5.36 11.06 -17.03
C HIS A 22 4.74 9.79 -17.58
N ARG A 23 3.95 9.11 -16.75
CA ARG A 23 3.28 7.86 -17.12
C ARG A 23 1.78 8.08 -17.15
N GLU A 24 1.13 7.60 -18.19
CA GLU A 24 -0.33 7.51 -18.31
C GLU A 24 -0.69 6.03 -18.46
N VAL A 25 -1.61 5.56 -17.62
CA VAL A 25 -2.11 4.18 -17.63
C VAL A 25 -3.60 4.21 -17.91
N ARG A 26 -4.03 3.42 -18.89
CA ARG A 26 -5.42 3.33 -19.32
C ARG A 26 -5.92 1.91 -19.10
N TRP A 27 -7.00 1.78 -18.34
CA TRP A 27 -7.70 0.53 -18.06
C TRP A 27 -8.90 0.46 -18.98
N VAL A 28 -8.82 -0.40 -19.99
CA VAL A 28 -9.82 -0.53 -21.04
C VAL A 28 -10.66 -1.78 -20.78
N THR A 29 -11.97 -1.60 -20.73
CA THR A 29 -12.96 -2.68 -20.63
C THR A 29 -14.00 -2.52 -21.75
N ASP A 30 -14.86 -3.50 -21.92
CA ASP A 30 -16.03 -3.41 -22.80
C ASP A 30 -17.12 -2.46 -22.29
N ARG A 31 -16.99 -1.93 -21.06
CA ARG A 31 -17.93 -0.96 -20.44
C ARG A 31 -17.39 0.45 -20.35
N GLY A 32 -16.15 0.68 -20.80
CA GLY A 32 -15.52 1.99 -20.77
C GLY A 32 -14.04 1.92 -20.40
N GLU A 33 -13.46 3.12 -20.29
CA GLU A 33 -12.04 3.33 -20.02
C GLU A 33 -11.85 4.16 -18.77
N LEU A 34 -10.86 3.80 -17.96
CA LEU A 34 -10.37 4.60 -16.83
C LEU A 34 -8.92 4.98 -17.09
N THR A 35 -8.52 6.16 -16.63
CA THR A 35 -7.16 6.67 -16.77
C THR A 35 -6.58 7.03 -15.42
N GLU A 36 -5.30 6.77 -15.24
CA GLU A 36 -4.50 7.28 -14.13
C GLU A 36 -3.17 7.80 -14.67
N SER A 37 -2.57 8.76 -13.97
CA SER A 37 -1.31 9.36 -14.41
C SER A 37 -0.34 9.57 -13.26
N PHE A 38 0.96 9.55 -13.59
CA PHE A 38 2.07 9.67 -12.65
C PHE A 38 3.13 10.63 -13.18
N VAL A 39 3.81 11.31 -12.26
CA VAL A 39 5.03 12.09 -12.51
C VAL A 39 6.10 11.57 -11.56
N GLY A 40 7.13 10.91 -12.10
CA GLY A 40 8.00 10.06 -11.29
C GLY A 40 7.18 8.96 -10.61
N GLU A 41 7.39 8.81 -9.31
CA GLU A 41 6.63 7.89 -8.46
C GLU A 41 5.31 8.49 -7.93
N TRP A 42 5.03 9.76 -8.22
CA TRP A 42 3.87 10.46 -7.67
C TRP A 42 2.65 10.29 -8.57
N GLN A 43 1.60 9.69 -8.04
CA GLN A 43 0.32 9.62 -8.74
C GLN A 43 -0.36 10.98 -8.77
N ARG A 44 -0.59 11.49 -9.98
CA ARG A 44 -1.25 12.77 -10.24
C ARG A 44 -2.76 12.62 -10.40
N GLU A 45 -3.20 11.62 -11.17
CA GLU A 45 -4.62 11.33 -11.38
C GLU A 45 -4.95 9.89 -10.99
N ARG A 46 -6.13 9.72 -10.39
CA ARG A 46 -6.67 8.44 -9.95
C ARG A 46 -7.63 7.86 -11.00
N LEU A 47 -7.81 6.53 -10.98
CA LEU A 47 -8.73 5.84 -11.89
C LEU A 47 -10.17 6.33 -11.72
N VAL A 48 -10.65 6.42 -10.47
CA VAL A 48 -12.01 6.84 -10.14
C VAL A 48 -12.03 8.35 -9.93
N LYS A 49 -12.81 9.04 -10.75
CA LYS A 49 -13.04 10.50 -10.69
C LYS A 49 -14.49 10.80 -10.32
N ARG A 50 -15.41 9.88 -10.59
CA ARG A 50 -16.84 9.96 -10.29
C ARG A 50 -17.42 8.58 -9.94
N PRO A 51 -18.61 8.49 -9.32
CA PRO A 51 -19.12 7.22 -8.81
C PRO A 51 -19.42 6.19 -9.91
N ASP A 52 -19.75 6.63 -11.13
CA ASP A 52 -20.00 5.72 -12.25
C ASP A 52 -18.75 4.94 -12.68
N ASP A 53 -17.55 5.47 -12.41
CA ASP A 53 -16.28 4.84 -12.75
C ASP A 53 -16.09 3.50 -12.00
N TYR A 54 -16.74 3.32 -10.84
CA TYR A 54 -16.73 2.05 -10.13
C TYR A 54 -17.37 0.90 -10.93
N ARG A 55 -18.31 1.18 -11.83
CA ARG A 55 -18.88 0.14 -12.71
C ARG A 55 -17.87 -0.36 -13.72
N ILE A 56 -16.98 0.51 -14.19
CA ILE A 56 -15.89 0.14 -15.09
C ILE A 56 -14.83 -0.66 -14.32
N LEU A 57 -14.48 -0.24 -13.09
CA LEU A 57 -13.60 -1.04 -12.21
C LEU A 57 -14.19 -2.40 -11.88
N HIS A 58 -15.47 -2.48 -11.54
CA HIS A 58 -16.14 -3.74 -11.28
C HIS A 58 -16.01 -4.66 -12.48
N ARG A 59 -16.27 -4.16 -13.69
CA ARG A 59 -16.08 -4.93 -14.92
C ARG A 59 -14.63 -5.38 -15.11
N ALA A 60 -13.66 -4.53 -14.82
CA ALA A 60 -12.24 -4.86 -14.91
C ALA A 60 -11.83 -6.04 -14.00
N PHE A 61 -12.53 -6.22 -12.88
CA PHE A 61 -12.27 -7.29 -11.90
C PHE A 61 -13.18 -8.51 -12.03
N GLU A 62 -14.26 -8.39 -12.78
CA GLU A 62 -15.20 -9.48 -13.01
C GLU A 62 -14.49 -10.66 -13.71
N GLY A 63 -14.76 -11.88 -13.23
CA GLY A 63 -14.18 -13.10 -13.79
C GLY A 63 -12.67 -13.26 -13.61
N ILE A 64 -12.02 -12.46 -12.77
CA ILE A 64 -10.59 -12.65 -12.48
C ILE A 64 -10.34 -14.03 -11.87
N GLY A 65 -9.30 -14.68 -12.38
CA GLY A 65 -8.76 -15.92 -11.84
C GLY A 65 -7.38 -15.69 -11.21
N TYR A 66 -7.13 -16.35 -10.07
CA TYR A 66 -5.83 -16.39 -9.42
C TYR A 66 -5.24 -17.80 -9.51
N THR A 67 -3.92 -17.87 -9.69
CA THR A 67 -3.19 -19.14 -9.58
C THR A 67 -1.92 -18.92 -8.77
N ALA A 68 -1.75 -19.77 -7.76
CA ALA A 68 -0.55 -19.76 -6.92
C ALA A 68 0.72 -19.83 -7.76
N ASP A 69 1.70 -18.99 -7.43
CA ASP A 69 3.03 -19.01 -8.04
C ASP A 69 4.06 -18.67 -6.98
N SER A 70 4.95 -19.63 -6.74
CA SER A 70 5.96 -19.60 -5.68
C SER A 70 7.37 -19.34 -6.22
N ALA A 71 7.56 -19.18 -7.53
CA ALA A 71 8.91 -19.12 -8.12
C ALA A 71 9.75 -17.96 -7.55
N ALA A 72 9.19 -16.75 -7.53
CA ALA A 72 9.86 -15.58 -6.97
C ALA A 72 10.11 -15.70 -5.46
N PHE A 73 9.18 -16.34 -4.72
CA PHE A 73 9.33 -16.57 -3.29
C PHE A 73 10.49 -17.54 -3.00
N LEU A 74 10.55 -18.66 -3.71
CA LEU A 74 11.62 -19.66 -3.56
C LEU A 74 12.99 -19.10 -3.94
N ALA A 75 13.04 -18.26 -4.99
CA ALA A 75 14.27 -17.56 -5.35
C ALA A 75 14.74 -16.60 -4.24
N SER A 76 13.80 -15.90 -3.59
CA SER A 76 14.10 -15.03 -2.45
C SER A 76 14.59 -15.81 -1.23
N GLU A 77 13.93 -16.93 -0.89
CA GLU A 77 14.37 -17.82 0.20
C GLU A 77 15.79 -18.35 -0.03
N ALA A 78 16.10 -18.77 -1.26
CA ALA A 78 17.44 -19.25 -1.60
C ALA A 78 18.51 -18.14 -1.52
N ALA A 79 18.15 -16.90 -1.86
CA ALA A 79 19.06 -15.77 -1.83
C ALA A 79 19.35 -15.27 -0.40
N ILE A 80 18.35 -15.28 0.48
CA ILE A 80 18.48 -14.78 1.86
C ILE A 80 19.10 -15.80 2.82
N GLY A 81 18.88 -17.10 2.57
CA GLY A 81 19.31 -18.17 3.46
C GLY A 81 18.81 -17.95 4.89
N ASP A 82 19.66 -18.18 5.88
CA ASP A 82 19.31 -18.01 7.30
C ASP A 82 19.39 -16.55 7.79
N GLY A 83 19.73 -15.60 6.90
CA GLY A 83 19.96 -14.20 7.24
C GLY A 83 18.70 -13.35 7.41
N GLY A 84 17.51 -13.91 7.21
CA GLY A 84 16.26 -13.17 7.33
C GLY A 84 15.00 -14.00 7.12
N ILE A 85 13.90 -13.31 6.84
CA ILE A 85 12.60 -13.93 6.59
C ILE A 85 12.07 -13.47 5.23
N THR A 86 11.60 -14.40 4.39
CA THR A 86 10.86 -14.02 3.18
C THR A 86 9.38 -13.86 3.48
N LEU A 87 8.79 -12.80 2.94
CA LEU A 87 7.35 -12.55 3.02
C LEU A 87 6.67 -12.98 1.72
N GLY A 88 5.64 -13.80 1.83
CA GLY A 88 4.73 -14.09 0.73
C GLY A 88 3.91 -12.85 0.40
N THR A 89 3.99 -12.35 -0.82
CA THR A 89 3.17 -11.23 -1.28
C THR A 89 2.06 -11.72 -2.20
N LEU A 90 0.91 -11.05 -2.13
CA LEU A 90 -0.21 -11.36 -3.01
C LEU A 90 0.00 -10.82 -4.45
N GLY A 91 1.13 -10.19 -4.77
CA GLY A 91 1.35 -9.52 -6.05
C GLY A 91 0.70 -8.13 -6.14
N TRP A 92 1.07 -7.35 -7.16
CA TRP A 92 0.85 -5.89 -7.21
C TRP A 92 -0.61 -5.48 -7.41
N THR A 93 -1.34 -6.09 -8.37
CA THR A 93 -2.74 -5.71 -8.68
C THR A 93 -3.55 -6.88 -9.26
N PRO A 94 -4.84 -7.03 -8.89
CA PRO A 94 -5.52 -6.34 -7.79
C PRO A 94 -5.37 -7.10 -6.46
N LEU A 95 -5.72 -6.42 -5.36
CA LEU A 95 -5.91 -7.00 -4.02
C LEU A 95 -4.61 -7.31 -3.28
N ARG A 96 -3.83 -6.27 -3.02
CA ARG A 96 -2.73 -6.32 -2.04
C ARG A 96 -3.13 -5.78 -0.66
N ARG A 97 -4.38 -5.31 -0.54
CA ARG A 97 -5.00 -4.71 0.64
C ARG A 97 -6.42 -5.26 0.80
N THR A 98 -7.03 -5.03 1.95
CA THR A 98 -8.48 -5.19 2.14
C THR A 98 -9.27 -4.27 1.18
N PRO A 99 -10.52 -4.64 0.80
CA PRO A 99 -11.26 -3.94 -0.25
C PRO A 99 -11.39 -2.43 -0.07
N LEU A 100 -11.70 -1.96 1.16
CA LEU A 100 -11.82 -0.53 1.42
C LEU A 100 -10.51 0.22 1.16
N LEU A 101 -9.40 -0.27 1.70
CA LEU A 101 -8.09 0.35 1.52
C LEU A 101 -7.60 0.24 0.08
N GLN A 102 -7.93 -0.86 -0.60
CA GLN A 102 -7.65 -1.02 -2.02
C GLN A 102 -8.33 0.10 -2.84
N VAL A 103 -9.62 0.36 -2.60
CA VAL A 103 -10.33 1.43 -3.30
C VAL A 103 -9.83 2.81 -2.89
N GLN A 104 -9.69 3.07 -1.59
CA GLN A 104 -9.24 4.36 -1.06
C GLN A 104 -7.84 4.73 -1.58
N ILE A 105 -6.89 3.82 -1.48
CA ILE A 105 -5.47 4.13 -1.68
C ILE A 105 -5.06 3.99 -3.14
N ASP A 106 -5.57 2.99 -3.85
CA ASP A 106 -5.06 2.67 -5.18
C ASP A 106 -5.99 3.17 -6.30
N PHE A 107 -7.30 3.36 -6.06
CA PHE A 107 -8.26 3.64 -7.14
C PHE A 107 -8.93 5.01 -7.10
N ALA A 108 -9.43 5.44 -5.94
CA ALA A 108 -10.25 6.65 -5.82
C ALA A 108 -9.52 7.82 -5.15
N GLY A 109 -8.51 7.53 -4.34
CA GLY A 109 -7.93 8.53 -3.46
C GLY A 109 -8.85 8.86 -2.27
N PRO A 110 -8.33 9.63 -1.31
CA PRO A 110 -9.00 9.85 -0.02
C PRO A 110 -10.30 10.65 -0.11
N GLU A 111 -10.34 11.73 -0.89
CA GLU A 111 -11.49 12.65 -0.97
C GLU A 111 -12.70 11.98 -1.62
N ARG A 112 -12.53 11.44 -2.84
CA ARG A 112 -13.60 10.73 -3.56
C ARG A 112 -14.11 9.58 -2.69
N PHE A 113 -13.21 8.71 -2.21
CA PHE A 113 -13.60 7.57 -1.37
C PHE A 113 -14.41 7.99 -0.14
N ALA A 114 -13.99 9.03 0.58
CA ALA A 114 -14.71 9.49 1.78
C ALA A 114 -16.15 9.89 1.47
N LEU A 115 -16.38 10.59 0.36
CA LEU A 115 -17.72 11.00 -0.08
C LEU A 115 -18.58 9.77 -0.44
N ASP A 116 -18.08 8.85 -1.27
CA ASP A 116 -18.88 7.70 -1.76
C ASP A 116 -19.19 6.70 -0.67
N VAL A 117 -18.27 6.50 0.28
CA VAL A 117 -18.49 5.61 1.42
C VAL A 117 -19.53 6.21 2.35
N ALA A 118 -19.48 7.53 2.59
CA ALA A 118 -20.47 8.21 3.42
C ALA A 118 -21.88 8.13 2.81
N ASP A 119 -21.98 8.35 1.49
CA ASP A 119 -23.24 8.28 0.73
C ASP A 119 -23.68 6.84 0.41
N ARG A 120 -22.84 5.85 0.72
CA ARG A 120 -23.02 4.43 0.38
C ARG A 120 -23.37 4.21 -1.09
N VAL A 121 -22.65 4.88 -2.00
CA VAL A 121 -22.98 4.89 -3.43
C VAL A 121 -23.03 3.44 -3.96
N PRO A 122 -24.15 2.98 -4.56
CA PRO A 122 -24.34 1.56 -4.87
C PRO A 122 -23.23 0.92 -5.72
N PRO A 123 -22.73 1.54 -6.80
CA PRO A 123 -21.60 1.02 -7.57
C PRO A 123 -20.32 0.76 -6.75
N LEU A 124 -20.07 1.56 -5.70
CA LEU A 124 -18.95 1.31 -4.79
C LEU A 124 -19.23 0.09 -3.92
N MET A 125 -20.43 -0.03 -3.35
CA MET A 125 -20.79 -1.15 -2.48
C MET A 125 -20.70 -2.47 -3.24
N ASP A 126 -21.23 -2.52 -4.48
CA ASP A 126 -21.12 -3.69 -5.37
C ASP A 126 -19.65 -4.04 -5.66
N LEU A 127 -18.81 -3.04 -5.91
CA LEU A 127 -17.38 -3.24 -6.12
C LEU A 127 -16.71 -3.80 -4.86
N LEU A 128 -17.01 -3.28 -3.67
CA LEU A 128 -16.41 -3.75 -2.42
C LEU A 128 -16.76 -5.22 -2.13
N ASP A 129 -17.99 -5.63 -2.42
CA ASP A 129 -18.42 -7.03 -2.28
C ASP A 129 -17.65 -7.95 -3.25
N LEU A 130 -17.52 -7.56 -4.52
CA LEU A 130 -16.71 -8.28 -5.51
C LEU A 130 -15.24 -8.40 -5.06
N LEU A 131 -14.63 -7.28 -4.66
CA LEU A 131 -13.24 -7.26 -4.19
C LEU A 131 -13.06 -8.12 -2.93
N GLY A 132 -14.05 -8.16 -2.04
CA GLY A 132 -14.07 -9.03 -0.87
C GLY A 132 -14.04 -10.51 -1.27
N HIS A 133 -14.90 -10.92 -2.20
CA HIS A 133 -14.90 -12.28 -2.72
C HIS A 133 -13.55 -12.67 -3.34
N LEU A 134 -13.03 -11.82 -4.23
CA LEU A 134 -11.75 -12.03 -4.89
C LEU A 134 -10.58 -12.05 -3.92
N THR A 135 -10.63 -11.27 -2.83
CA THR A 135 -9.60 -11.26 -1.79
C THR A 135 -9.50 -12.64 -1.15
N LEU A 136 -10.65 -13.21 -0.76
CA LEU A 136 -10.69 -14.54 -0.17
C LEU A 136 -10.24 -15.63 -1.16
N GLN A 137 -10.63 -15.53 -2.44
CA GLN A 137 -10.11 -16.45 -3.47
C GLN A 137 -8.58 -16.38 -3.56
N LYS A 138 -8.02 -15.18 -3.53
CA LYS A 138 -6.58 -14.97 -3.59
C LYS A 138 -5.84 -15.58 -2.40
N PHE A 139 -6.42 -15.50 -1.20
CA PHE A 139 -5.90 -16.18 -0.01
C PHE A 139 -6.00 -17.71 -0.11
N ARG A 140 -7.06 -18.26 -0.74
CA ARG A 140 -7.15 -19.70 -1.02
C ARG A 140 -6.08 -20.19 -2.00
N GLU A 141 -5.58 -19.34 -2.90
CA GLU A 141 -4.40 -19.65 -3.70
C GLU A 141 -3.11 -19.48 -2.89
N ALA A 142 -3.01 -18.44 -2.07
CA ALA A 142 -1.82 -18.17 -1.26
C ALA A 142 -1.50 -19.33 -0.30
N VAL A 143 -2.52 -20.01 0.25
CA VAL A 143 -2.28 -21.17 1.13
C VAL A 143 -1.56 -22.33 0.47
N LYS A 144 -1.61 -22.43 -0.87
CA LYS A 144 -0.92 -23.48 -1.65
C LYS A 144 0.58 -23.21 -1.83
N THR A 145 1.05 -22.02 -1.45
CA THR A 145 2.45 -21.62 -1.55
C THR A 145 3.24 -22.04 -0.29
N PRO A 146 4.57 -22.16 -0.36
CA PRO A 146 5.40 -22.47 0.82
C PRO A 146 5.53 -21.28 1.79
N ALA A 147 5.04 -20.08 1.43
CA ALA A 147 5.18 -18.90 2.27
C ALA A 147 4.44 -19.07 3.61
N ARG A 148 5.17 -18.92 4.73
CA ARG A 148 4.59 -18.94 6.08
C ARG A 148 3.92 -17.62 6.42
N TYR A 149 4.59 -16.51 6.17
CA TYR A 149 4.08 -15.17 6.44
C TYR A 149 3.51 -14.57 5.17
N ILE A 150 2.23 -14.20 5.18
CA ILE A 150 1.57 -13.53 4.06
C ILE A 150 1.42 -12.04 4.38
N LYS A 151 2.03 -11.19 3.55
CA LYS A 151 1.99 -9.74 3.71
C LYS A 151 0.77 -9.14 3.02
N LEU A 152 0.01 -8.38 3.80
CA LEU A 152 -1.05 -7.49 3.32
C LEU A 152 -0.62 -6.04 3.51
N TRP A 153 -0.53 -5.31 2.40
CA TRP A 153 -0.03 -3.94 2.33
C TRP A 153 -1.15 -2.96 2.66
N GLU A 154 -1.67 -3.00 3.87
CA GLU A 154 -2.84 -2.19 4.24
C GLU A 154 -2.59 -0.70 4.06
N ASN A 155 -1.46 -0.17 4.57
CA ASN A 155 -1.22 1.28 4.75
C ASN A 155 -2.42 1.97 5.36
N LEU A 156 -2.98 1.33 6.38
CA LEU A 156 -4.16 1.81 7.07
C LEU A 156 -3.79 3.05 7.85
N SER A 157 -4.45 4.17 7.57
CA SER A 157 -4.47 5.35 8.44
C SER A 157 -5.85 5.51 9.05
N ILE A 158 -5.96 5.37 10.38
CA ILE A 158 -7.25 5.35 11.06
C ILE A 158 -7.98 6.69 10.99
N ASP A 159 -7.24 7.80 10.90
CA ASP A 159 -7.79 9.15 10.73
C ASP A 159 -8.51 9.30 9.37
N MET A 160 -8.06 8.56 8.35
CA MET A 160 -8.62 8.60 6.99
C MET A 160 -9.73 7.59 6.79
N LEU A 161 -9.61 6.40 7.40
CA LEU A 161 -10.59 5.33 7.27
C LEU A 161 -11.78 5.52 8.23
N GLY A 162 -11.50 5.99 9.44
CA GLY A 162 -12.46 6.08 10.53
C GLY A 162 -12.60 4.76 11.31
N VAL A 163 -12.74 4.87 12.64
CA VAL A 163 -12.87 3.74 13.57
C VAL A 163 -14.05 2.84 13.21
N ARG A 164 -15.16 3.42 12.77
CA ARG A 164 -16.36 2.68 12.38
C ARG A 164 -16.09 1.75 11.20
N ALA A 165 -15.55 2.27 10.09
CA ALA A 165 -15.27 1.47 8.90
C ALA A 165 -14.21 0.39 9.18
N PHE A 166 -13.22 0.69 10.02
CA PHE A 166 -12.25 -0.30 10.48
C PHE A 166 -12.94 -1.49 11.17
N ARG A 167 -13.77 -1.24 12.18
CA ARG A 167 -14.44 -2.29 12.95
C ARG A 167 -15.51 -3.03 12.16
N GLU A 168 -16.26 -2.33 11.31
CA GLU A 168 -17.39 -2.92 10.58
C GLU A 168 -16.98 -3.67 9.30
N GLN A 169 -15.83 -3.35 8.71
CA GLN A 169 -15.47 -3.87 7.38
C GLN A 169 -14.07 -4.47 7.31
N VAL A 170 -13.06 -3.81 7.88
CA VAL A 170 -11.67 -4.29 7.82
C VAL A 170 -11.46 -5.47 8.78
N VAL A 171 -11.89 -5.33 10.04
CA VAL A 171 -11.77 -6.39 11.06
C VAL A 171 -12.50 -7.68 10.64
N PRO A 172 -13.76 -7.65 10.16
CA PRO A 172 -14.42 -8.86 9.67
C PRO A 172 -13.73 -9.48 8.45
N MET A 173 -13.13 -8.67 7.58
CA MET A 173 -12.36 -9.18 6.45
C MET A 173 -11.11 -9.94 6.93
N TYR A 174 -10.40 -9.43 7.94
CA TYR A 174 -9.30 -10.18 8.55
C TYR A 174 -9.78 -11.50 9.15
N GLY A 175 -10.91 -11.53 9.85
CA GLY A 175 -11.48 -12.78 10.38
C GLY A 175 -11.63 -13.85 9.29
N ARG A 176 -12.28 -13.49 8.17
CA ARG A 176 -12.45 -14.41 7.01
C ARG A 176 -11.12 -14.83 6.36
N ILE A 177 -10.12 -13.94 6.36
CA ILE A 177 -8.78 -14.27 5.86
C ILE A 177 -8.09 -15.26 6.80
N LEU A 178 -8.18 -15.04 8.11
CA LEU A 178 -7.56 -15.88 9.14
C LEU A 178 -8.19 -17.28 9.16
N GLU A 179 -9.50 -17.40 8.96
CA GLU A 179 -10.18 -18.70 8.77
C GLU A 179 -9.57 -19.54 7.63
N ILE A 180 -9.00 -18.89 6.60
CA ILE A 180 -8.32 -19.57 5.49
C ILE A 180 -6.87 -19.91 5.85
N LEU A 181 -6.17 -19.00 6.55
CA LEU A 181 -4.74 -19.10 6.82
C LEU A 181 -4.40 -20.03 7.99
N GLU A 182 -5.19 -20.00 9.07
CA GLU A 182 -4.90 -20.73 10.31
C GLU A 182 -4.80 -22.25 10.10
N PRO A 183 -5.73 -22.94 9.41
CA PRO A 183 -5.61 -24.37 9.17
C PRO A 183 -4.41 -24.75 8.29
N ALA A 184 -3.91 -23.80 7.49
CA ALA A 184 -2.71 -23.98 6.67
C ALA A 184 -1.41 -23.65 7.40
N GLY A 185 -1.48 -23.28 8.70
CA GLY A 185 -0.31 -22.90 9.50
C GLY A 185 0.37 -21.62 9.01
N LYS A 186 -0.39 -20.70 8.41
CA LYS A 186 0.13 -19.44 7.85
C LYS A 186 -0.27 -18.26 8.71
N GLU A 187 0.59 -17.24 8.71
CA GLU A 187 0.46 -16.07 9.56
C GLU A 187 0.26 -14.81 8.71
N LEU A 188 -0.70 -13.96 9.09
CA LEU A 188 -0.99 -12.72 8.39
C LEU A 188 -0.13 -11.58 8.96
N LEU A 189 0.51 -10.83 8.08
CA LEU A 189 1.31 -9.65 8.42
C LEU A 189 0.71 -8.41 7.76
N VAL A 190 0.30 -7.41 8.55
CA VAL A 190 -0.33 -6.17 8.06
C VAL A 190 0.58 -4.96 8.27
N HIS A 191 0.35 -3.88 7.50
CA HIS A 191 1.10 -2.62 7.58
C HIS A 191 0.19 -1.48 8.00
N TYR A 192 0.41 -0.89 9.18
CA TYR A 192 -0.43 0.19 9.70
C TYR A 192 0.35 1.49 9.88
N ASP A 193 -0.32 2.59 9.53
CA ASP A 193 0.21 3.95 9.59
C ASP A 193 -0.60 4.83 10.55
N GLY A 194 0.01 5.93 10.99
CA GLY A 194 -0.68 7.03 11.67
C GLY A 194 -1.09 6.75 13.13
N LYS A 195 -2.23 7.33 13.55
CA LYS A 195 -2.62 7.48 14.96
C LYS A 195 -3.40 6.29 15.53
N LEU A 196 -2.74 5.14 15.64
CA LEU A 196 -3.40 3.86 15.95
C LEU A 196 -3.89 3.69 17.40
N ARG A 197 -3.59 4.64 18.30
CA ARG A 197 -3.95 4.54 19.73
C ARG A 197 -5.45 4.29 19.95
N VAL A 198 -6.31 4.91 19.13
CA VAL A 198 -7.77 4.77 19.25
C VAL A 198 -8.32 3.39 18.92
N ILE A 199 -7.52 2.57 18.22
CA ILE A 199 -7.86 1.18 17.84
C ILE A 199 -6.85 0.16 18.39
N ALA A 200 -5.98 0.55 19.32
CA ALA A 200 -4.93 -0.34 19.84
C ALA A 200 -5.51 -1.61 20.50
N GLY A 201 -6.65 -1.48 21.20
CA GLY A 201 -7.35 -2.63 21.78
C GLY A 201 -7.94 -3.57 20.73
N ASP A 202 -8.49 -3.03 19.64
CA ASP A 202 -8.98 -3.83 18.52
C ASP A 202 -7.83 -4.60 17.85
N ILE A 203 -6.69 -3.93 17.65
CA ILE A 203 -5.48 -4.54 17.07
C ILE A 203 -4.95 -5.68 17.94
N ALA A 204 -4.84 -5.46 19.26
CA ALA A 204 -4.33 -6.45 20.20
C ALA A 204 -5.21 -7.71 20.28
N ALA A 205 -6.50 -7.60 19.94
CA ALA A 205 -7.44 -8.72 19.92
C ALA A 205 -7.35 -9.57 18.64
N LEU A 206 -6.67 -9.10 17.59
CA LEU A 206 -6.55 -9.82 16.33
C LEU A 206 -5.32 -10.74 16.33
N PRO A 207 -5.44 -11.99 15.85
CA PRO A 207 -4.31 -12.91 15.76
C PRO A 207 -3.47 -12.63 14.48
N LEU A 208 -2.96 -11.40 14.37
CA LEU A 208 -2.13 -10.94 13.25
C LEU A 208 -0.78 -10.37 13.73
N HIS A 209 0.16 -10.27 12.79
CA HIS A 209 1.44 -9.61 12.98
C HIS A 209 1.43 -8.23 12.35
N ILE A 210 2.23 -7.33 12.90
CA ILE A 210 2.42 -5.98 12.35
C ILE A 210 3.90 -5.79 12.05
N ASP A 211 4.22 -5.38 10.82
CA ASP A 211 5.61 -5.19 10.40
C ASP A 211 6.18 -3.83 10.78
N SER A 212 5.33 -2.82 10.82
CA SER A 212 5.71 -1.47 11.22
C SER A 212 4.52 -0.66 11.70
N PHE A 213 4.82 0.33 12.52
CA PHE A 213 3.91 1.38 12.93
C PHE A 213 4.60 2.71 12.67
N THR A 214 3.86 3.76 12.29
CA THR A 214 4.41 5.11 12.33
C THR A 214 4.66 5.49 13.80
N PRO A 215 5.91 5.76 14.23
CA PRO A 215 6.12 6.30 15.56
C PRO A 215 5.56 7.72 15.61
N SER A 216 4.45 7.93 16.31
CA SER A 216 4.12 9.27 16.79
C SER A 216 5.05 9.62 17.96
N LEU A 217 5.43 10.88 18.08
CA LEU A 217 5.98 11.48 19.32
C LEU A 217 5.21 10.97 20.56
N PRO A 218 5.90 10.86 21.71
CA PRO A 218 5.95 9.66 22.54
C PRO A 218 4.56 9.26 23.04
N THR A 219 4.10 8.02 22.81
CA THR A 219 3.13 7.31 23.71
C THR A 219 2.65 5.94 23.24
N LEU A 220 3.14 5.35 22.15
CA LEU A 220 2.94 3.92 21.91
C LEU A 220 4.20 3.16 22.34
N THR A 221 4.25 2.77 23.62
CA THR A 221 5.16 1.70 24.05
C THR A 221 4.77 0.41 23.33
N SER A 222 5.78 -0.36 22.91
CA SER A 222 5.76 -1.59 22.10
C SER A 222 4.95 -2.77 22.66
N SER A 223 4.09 -2.56 23.66
CA SER A 223 3.35 -3.61 24.37
C SER A 223 2.10 -4.15 23.65
N ALA A 224 1.69 -3.55 22.53
CA ALA A 224 0.46 -3.94 21.81
C ALA A 224 0.68 -4.82 20.56
N ALA A 225 1.94 -5.09 20.16
CA ALA A 225 2.24 -5.69 18.86
C ALA A 225 3.02 -7.02 18.96
N ARG A 226 2.55 -8.05 18.25
CA ARG A 226 3.37 -9.24 17.95
C ARG A 226 4.29 -8.94 16.77
N VAL A 227 5.44 -8.31 17.05
CA VAL A 227 6.51 -8.14 16.08
C VAL A 227 7.14 -9.51 15.79
N LEU A 228 7.42 -9.79 14.52
CA LEU A 228 7.98 -11.07 14.06
C LEU A 228 9.21 -11.47 14.91
N GLY A 229 9.15 -12.68 15.50
CA GLY A 229 10.30 -13.32 16.14
C GLY A 229 10.52 -13.11 17.64
N ARG A 230 9.69 -12.36 18.39
CA ARG A 230 9.74 -12.35 19.87
C ARG A 230 8.36 -12.15 20.52
N PRO A 231 8.01 -12.89 21.60
CA PRO A 231 6.86 -12.55 22.42
C PRO A 231 7.17 -11.29 23.22
N PHE A 232 6.75 -10.11 22.74
CA PHE A 232 6.85 -8.84 23.47
C PHE A 232 5.72 -8.66 24.51
N LEU A 233 5.29 -9.75 25.14
CA LEU A 233 4.21 -9.75 26.12
C LEU A 233 4.65 -10.50 27.38
N LYS A 234 5.42 -9.80 28.23
CA LYS A 234 5.38 -10.02 29.68
C LYS A 234 5.88 -8.86 30.55
N ASP A 235 6.66 -7.90 30.05
CA ASP A 235 7.37 -6.95 30.94
C ASP A 235 6.89 -5.48 30.93
N LEU A 236 5.62 -5.17 30.62
CA LEU A 236 5.18 -3.76 30.54
C LEU A 236 3.80 -3.46 31.13
N VAL A 237 3.37 -4.21 32.15
CA VAL A 237 2.09 -3.94 32.85
C VAL A 237 2.25 -3.12 34.14
N GLU A 238 3.46 -2.84 34.64
CA GLU A 238 3.59 -2.14 35.93
C GLU A 238 4.61 -1.00 35.92
N GLN A 239 4.29 0.14 35.31
CA GLN A 239 4.79 1.44 35.80
C GLN A 239 3.76 2.55 35.56
N PRO A 240 3.15 3.15 36.60
CA PRO A 240 2.34 4.36 36.43
C PRO A 240 3.27 5.54 36.13
N LEU A 241 2.91 6.34 35.12
CA LEU A 241 3.57 7.59 34.77
C LEU A 241 3.53 8.55 35.98
N ARG A 242 4.69 9.01 36.46
CA ARG A 242 4.79 10.11 37.44
C ARG A 242 4.53 11.45 36.74
N ALA A 243 3.78 12.30 37.42
CA ALA A 243 3.26 13.57 36.90
C ALA A 243 4.28 14.74 36.89
N ASP A 244 5.58 14.47 37.03
CA ASP A 244 6.62 15.48 37.27
C ASP A 244 7.48 15.84 36.04
N GLN A 245 7.16 15.35 34.83
CA GLN A 245 8.00 15.57 33.63
C GLN A 245 7.50 16.63 32.63
N PHE A 246 6.59 17.53 33.00
CA PHE A 246 6.25 18.68 32.15
C PHE A 246 6.98 19.95 32.64
N ASP A 247 8.22 20.19 32.18
CA ASP A 247 8.81 21.55 32.19
C ASP A 247 8.22 22.34 31.02
N SER A 248 7.34 23.29 31.32
CA SER A 248 6.57 24.09 30.36
C SER A 248 7.35 25.29 29.80
N ARG A 249 8.67 25.18 29.61
CA ARG A 249 9.48 26.27 29.06
C ARG A 249 9.76 26.09 27.56
N PRO A 250 9.49 27.11 26.72
CA PRO A 250 9.81 27.05 25.30
C PRO A 250 11.34 27.06 25.08
N PRO A 251 11.85 26.40 24.02
CA PRO A 251 13.27 26.35 23.72
C PRO A 251 13.82 27.74 23.36
N ARG A 252 15.05 28.04 23.81
CA ARG A 252 15.76 29.28 23.48
C ARG A 252 16.13 29.29 22.00
N VAL A 253 15.83 30.41 21.33
CA VAL A 253 16.25 30.70 19.94
C VAL A 253 17.73 31.09 19.94
N SER A 254 18.56 30.33 19.23
CA SER A 254 19.96 30.66 18.96
C SER A 254 20.04 31.72 17.84
N GLN A 255 20.89 32.73 18.02
CA GLN A 255 21.13 33.82 17.06
C GLN A 255 21.74 33.34 15.72
N PRO A 256 21.55 34.07 14.60
CA PRO A 256 22.10 33.71 13.29
C PRO A 256 23.60 34.03 13.17
N ALA A 257 24.33 33.18 12.45
CA ALA A 257 25.73 33.42 12.09
C ALA A 257 25.85 34.41 10.90
N GLU A 258 26.86 35.27 10.96
CA GLU A 258 27.22 36.30 9.97
C GLU A 258 27.75 35.72 8.63
N PRO A 259 27.71 36.49 7.53
CA PRO A 259 27.96 36.01 6.17
C PRO A 259 29.45 36.00 5.77
N LEU A 260 29.83 35.05 4.92
CA LEU A 260 31.13 35.04 4.22
C LEU A 260 30.94 35.48 2.77
N ASP A 261 31.80 36.40 2.33
CA ASP A 261 31.85 37.00 0.99
C ASP A 261 33.24 36.72 0.33
N PRO A 262 33.50 37.03 -0.97
CA PRO A 262 33.66 36.02 -2.02
C PRO A 262 35.10 35.90 -2.57
N VAL A 263 35.40 34.77 -3.25
CA VAL A 263 36.57 34.64 -4.15
C VAL A 263 36.14 33.98 -5.46
N SER A 264 36.58 34.57 -6.57
CA SER A 264 36.33 34.20 -7.98
C SER A 264 37.66 33.75 -8.65
N PRO A 265 37.74 33.47 -9.98
CA PRO A 265 37.49 32.19 -10.66
C PRO A 265 38.77 31.62 -11.34
N LEU A 266 38.72 30.38 -11.88
CA LEU A 266 39.54 29.73 -12.95
C LEU A 266 39.34 28.20 -12.77
N HIS A 267 39.05 27.33 -13.74
CA HIS A 267 39.48 27.22 -15.13
C HIS A 267 38.40 26.52 -15.99
N ARG A 268 38.29 26.99 -17.24
CA ARG A 268 37.67 26.28 -18.36
C ARG A 268 38.47 25.02 -18.72
N THR A 269 37.77 23.92 -18.98
CA THR A 269 38.20 22.93 -19.97
C THR A 269 37.08 22.73 -20.99
N GLN A 270 37.43 22.95 -22.25
CA GLN A 270 36.61 22.77 -23.44
C GLN A 270 36.51 21.28 -23.80
N VAL A 271 35.35 20.85 -24.30
CA VAL A 271 35.19 19.68 -25.20
C VAL A 271 34.26 20.09 -26.36
N PRO A 272 34.57 19.75 -27.63
CA PRO A 272 33.98 20.34 -28.84
C PRO A 272 32.66 19.66 -29.33
N PRO A 273 31.99 20.15 -30.41
CA PRO A 273 30.55 19.99 -30.62
C PRO A 273 30.11 18.98 -31.71
N ALA A 274 28.76 18.82 -31.80
CA ALA A 274 27.92 18.16 -32.82
C ALA A 274 27.76 16.62 -32.66
N SER A 275 26.61 15.97 -32.92
CA SER A 275 25.57 16.29 -33.90
C SER A 275 24.17 15.73 -33.53
N THR A 276 23.19 16.23 -34.28
CA THR A 276 21.78 15.87 -34.43
C THR A 276 21.44 14.38 -34.49
N ALA A 277 20.41 13.94 -33.76
CA ALA A 277 19.28 13.15 -34.26
C ALA A 277 18.33 12.74 -33.12
N ASN A 278 17.08 13.22 -33.19
CA ASN A 278 15.94 12.72 -32.42
C ASN A 278 15.22 11.65 -33.26
N PRO A 279 15.05 10.40 -32.76
CA PRO A 279 13.87 9.64 -33.20
C PRO A 279 13.41 8.56 -32.20
N TRP A 280 12.80 8.84 -31.03
CA TRP A 280 12.13 7.76 -30.27
C TRP A 280 10.88 8.22 -29.52
N SER A 281 9.73 8.19 -30.20
CA SER A 281 8.44 7.88 -29.57
C SER A 281 8.25 6.36 -29.57
N THR A 282 8.54 5.69 -28.47
CA THR A 282 8.25 4.25 -28.33
C THR A 282 6.93 4.08 -27.58
N SER A 283 5.87 3.70 -28.30
CA SER A 283 4.71 3.11 -27.64
C SER A 283 5.06 1.66 -27.29
N SER A 284 5.42 1.38 -26.05
CA SER A 284 5.55 0.00 -25.58
C SER A 284 4.18 -0.50 -25.12
N ARG A 285 3.55 -1.38 -25.91
CA ARG A 285 2.43 -2.20 -25.42
C ARG A 285 2.99 -3.28 -24.50
N THR A 286 3.10 -2.97 -23.20
CA THR A 286 3.46 -3.98 -22.21
C THR A 286 2.21 -4.71 -21.77
N ARG A 287 2.02 -5.97 -22.19
CA ARG A 287 1.07 -6.88 -21.54
C ARG A 287 1.69 -7.27 -20.20
N LEU A 288 1.17 -6.72 -19.11
CA LEU A 288 1.49 -7.17 -17.76
C LEU A 288 0.73 -8.49 -17.52
N TRP A 289 1.48 -9.60 -17.51
CA TRP A 289 0.99 -10.95 -17.20
C TRP A 289 0.79 -11.14 -15.69
#